data_AF-A0A7C4SZB2-F1
#
_entry.id   AF-A0A7C4SZB2-F1
#
_cell.length_a   1.000
_cell.length_b   1.000
_cell.length_c   1.000
_cell.angle_alpha   90.00
_cell.angle_beta   90.00
_cell.angle_gamma   90.00
#
_symmetry.space_group_name_H-M   'P 1'
#
loop_
_entity.id
_entity.type
_entity.pdbx_description
1 polymer ?
#
loop_
_entity_poly.entity_id
_entity_poly.type
_entity_poly.pdbx_seq_one_letter_code
_entity_poly.pdbx_strand_id
1 'polypeptide(L)'
;MMQESGLLQMWEEMALPRLAMAFKLAVGPAKVLIAFLAVVLICAGGFAMDCCSHSVVVSPKRQVPKGLFGGDSAAYIQKTELAAYLQHPSRAGGFIRENMGKCSGQGVFSTLWHFWTDRITDSTLIFYKALFKFESPSPYTQQAGTAGVAYRIWQNITLCFRSVAWAFQYHTVYSILFCTYVFVILCVAGGAICRCAALECANNEKPGVFESLEFVGDKLFSLISAPLIPAMLMGGFALILILFGLAVNFLPWIGELALGLLLPFLLVAGVLLALLLAASLSGTGLMFPAIAYEGTTGLDAIGRSISYVLNKPVWMLFYLAVQTLLGTFFYLVMRGILFVVLWVTYHSI
;
A
#
# COMPACT_ATOMS: atom_id res chain seq x y z
N MET A 1 9.91 38.81 33.40
CA MET A 1 10.68 38.73 32.13
C MET A 1 11.55 37.46 32.02
N MET A 2 11.32 36.40 32.82
CA MET A 2 12.10 35.15 32.80
C MET A 2 11.27 33.89 32.42
N GLN A 3 10.05 34.06 31.91
CA GLN A 3 9.13 32.95 31.63
C GLN A 3 8.78 32.76 30.15
N GLU A 4 9.07 33.75 29.29
CA GLU A 4 8.89 33.63 27.84
C GLU A 4 10.01 32.82 27.18
N SER A 5 11.22 32.83 27.74
CA SER A 5 12.36 32.07 27.21
C SER A 5 12.17 30.55 27.34
N GLY A 6 11.50 30.07 28.39
CA GLY A 6 11.22 28.63 28.56
C GLY A 6 10.22 28.07 27.55
N LEU A 7 9.18 28.83 27.20
CA LEU A 7 8.15 28.40 26.24
C LEU A 7 8.66 28.40 24.81
N LEU A 8 9.47 29.40 24.43
CA LEU A 8 10.15 29.45 23.13
C LEU A 8 11.20 28.34 22.99
N GLN A 9 11.96 28.06 24.05
CA GLN A 9 12.96 26.99 24.06
C GLN A 9 12.31 25.59 24.04
N MET A 10 11.19 25.42 24.75
CA MET A 10 10.36 24.21 24.62
C MET A 10 9.71 24.09 23.23
N TRP A 11 9.33 25.20 22.59
CA TRP A 11 8.78 25.21 21.22
C TRP A 11 9.84 24.92 20.15
N GLU A 12 11.08 25.35 20.36
CA GLU A 12 12.24 24.99 19.52
C GLU A 12 12.69 23.54 19.76
N GLU A 13 12.58 23.02 20.98
CA GLU A 13 12.80 21.59 21.29
C GLU A 13 11.63 20.70 20.91
N MET A 14 10.43 21.27 20.72
CA MET A 14 9.29 20.51 20.26
C MET A 14 9.59 19.91 18.88
N ALA A 15 9.19 18.66 18.70
CA ALA A 15 9.39 17.92 17.46
C ALA A 15 8.83 18.65 16.22
N LEU A 16 7.92 19.61 16.40
CA LEU A 16 7.12 20.24 15.36
C LEU A 16 7.92 21.05 14.31
N PRO A 17 8.83 21.99 14.66
CA PRO A 17 9.74 22.61 13.69
C PRO A 17 10.65 21.62 12.97
N ARG A 18 11.18 20.61 13.68
CA ARG A 18 11.97 19.53 13.04
C ARG A 18 11.13 18.69 12.08
N LEU A 19 9.85 18.48 12.41
CA LEU A 19 8.90 17.74 11.59
C LEU A 19 8.47 18.55 10.36
N ALA A 20 8.31 19.86 10.51
CA ALA A 20 8.08 20.78 9.40
C ALA A 20 9.30 20.87 8.46
N MET A 21 10.51 20.83 9.02
CA MET A 21 11.74 20.75 8.23
C MET A 21 11.85 19.42 7.49
N ALA A 22 11.60 18.30 8.17
CA ALA A 22 11.56 16.98 7.54
C ALA A 22 10.49 16.91 6.43
N PHE A 23 9.35 17.56 6.64
CA PHE A 23 8.29 17.68 5.64
C PHE A 23 8.74 18.51 4.43
N LYS A 24 9.32 19.70 4.63
CA LYS A 24 9.88 20.52 3.55
C LYS A 24 10.91 19.73 2.74
N LEU A 25 11.73 18.95 3.44
CA LEU A 25 12.72 18.07 2.84
C LEU A 25 12.03 16.96 2.03
N ALA A 26 10.93 16.37 2.51
CA ALA A 26 10.19 15.36 1.76
C ALA A 26 9.56 15.88 0.46
N VAL A 27 9.12 17.15 0.41
CA VAL A 27 8.38 17.75 -0.74
C VAL A 27 9.30 18.47 -1.74
N GLY A 28 10.59 18.11 -1.80
CA GLY A 28 11.50 18.63 -2.81
C GLY A 28 11.01 18.33 -4.25
N PRO A 29 11.12 19.27 -5.22
CA PRO A 29 10.57 19.12 -6.57
C PRO A 29 11.12 17.89 -7.30
N ALA A 30 12.41 17.56 -7.11
CA ALA A 30 13.01 16.36 -7.65
C ALA A 30 12.36 15.07 -7.10
N LYS A 31 12.02 15.03 -5.81
CA LYS A 31 11.41 13.87 -5.14
C LYS A 31 9.97 13.68 -5.62
N VAL A 32 9.23 14.78 -5.76
CA VAL A 32 7.88 14.78 -6.34
C VAL A 32 7.92 14.29 -7.79
N LEU A 33 8.90 14.74 -8.58
CA LEU A 33 9.07 14.28 -9.96
C LEU A 33 9.40 12.77 -10.04
N ILE A 34 10.31 12.28 -9.20
CA ILE A 34 10.64 10.84 -9.12
C ILE A 34 9.40 10.04 -8.72
N ALA A 35 8.66 10.47 -7.71
CA ALA A 35 7.43 9.81 -7.26
C ALA A 35 6.37 9.80 -8.38
N PHE A 36 6.21 10.90 -9.10
CA PHE A 36 5.29 10.99 -10.24
C PHE A 36 5.70 10.07 -11.38
N LEU A 37 6.98 10.06 -11.77
CA LEU A 37 7.51 9.16 -12.79
C LEU A 37 7.31 7.70 -12.40
N ALA A 38 7.52 7.34 -11.13
CA ALA A 38 7.28 6.00 -10.62
C ALA A 38 5.80 5.58 -10.79
N VAL A 39 4.85 6.46 -10.45
CA VAL A 39 3.43 6.20 -10.65
C VAL A 39 3.09 6.04 -12.14
N VAL A 40 3.63 6.92 -13.00
CA VAL A 40 3.43 6.83 -14.45
C VAL A 40 3.95 5.49 -15.00
N LEU A 41 5.14 5.06 -14.57
CA LEU A 41 5.71 3.77 -14.98
C LEU A 41 4.85 2.59 -14.48
N ILE A 42 4.38 2.62 -13.23
CA ILE A 42 3.47 1.60 -12.68
C ILE A 42 2.19 1.51 -13.52
N CYS A 43 1.57 2.66 -13.83
CA CYS A 43 0.36 2.71 -14.64
C CYS A 43 0.62 2.25 -16.08
N ALA A 44 1.75 2.63 -16.68
CA ALA A 44 2.13 2.23 -18.03
C ALA A 44 2.38 0.72 -18.12
N GLY A 45 3.07 0.13 -17.14
CA GLY A 45 3.27 -1.32 -17.06
C GLY A 45 1.97 -2.08 -16.86
N GLY A 46 1.09 -1.60 -15.98
CA GLY A 46 -0.24 -2.18 -15.78
C GLY A 46 -1.08 -2.14 -17.06
N PHE A 47 -1.07 -1.01 -17.75
CA PHE A 47 -1.75 -0.85 -19.04
C PHE A 47 -1.17 -1.76 -20.13
N ALA A 48 0.16 -1.85 -20.24
CA ALA A 48 0.81 -2.73 -21.20
C ALA A 48 0.46 -4.22 -20.93
N MET A 49 0.43 -4.63 -19.67
CA MET A 49 0.02 -5.99 -19.30
C MET A 49 -1.47 -6.25 -19.58
N ASP A 50 -2.34 -5.26 -19.38
CA ASP A 50 -3.76 -5.36 -19.73
C ASP A 50 -3.98 -5.50 -21.24
N CYS A 51 -3.20 -4.81 -22.07
CA CYS A 51 -3.24 -4.97 -23.52
C CYS A 51 -2.82 -6.39 -23.96
N CYS A 52 -1.94 -7.04 -23.19
CA CYS A 52 -1.48 -8.39 -23.47
C CYS A 52 -2.38 -9.48 -22.86
N SER A 53 -3.16 -9.18 -21.82
CA SER A 53 -3.94 -10.15 -21.05
C SER A 53 -5.35 -9.66 -20.76
N HIS A 54 -6.29 -10.05 -21.62
CA HIS A 54 -7.73 -9.85 -21.43
C HIS A 54 -8.36 -11.03 -20.66
N SER A 55 -7.88 -11.26 -19.44
CA SER A 55 -8.24 -12.47 -18.67
C SER A 55 -9.49 -12.33 -17.81
N VAL A 56 -9.96 -11.11 -17.50
CA VAL A 56 -11.11 -10.89 -16.62
C VAL A 56 -12.42 -11.15 -17.39
N VAL A 57 -13.26 -12.04 -16.86
CA VAL A 57 -14.54 -12.38 -17.49
C VAL A 57 -15.61 -11.33 -17.17
N VAL A 58 -16.34 -10.93 -18.21
CA VAL A 58 -17.38 -9.88 -18.15
C VAL A 58 -18.70 -10.41 -18.70
N SER A 59 -19.82 -10.03 -18.09
CA SER A 59 -21.14 -10.40 -18.59
C SER A 59 -21.51 -9.64 -19.89
N PRO A 60 -22.12 -10.30 -20.89
CA PRO A 60 -22.57 -9.66 -22.14
C PRO A 60 -23.67 -8.61 -21.94
N LYS A 61 -24.36 -8.62 -20.79
CA LYS A 61 -25.39 -7.62 -20.46
C LYS A 61 -24.79 -6.31 -19.92
N ARG A 62 -23.48 -6.10 -20.02
CA ARG A 62 -22.80 -4.91 -19.51
C ARG A 62 -22.83 -3.80 -20.56
N GLN A 63 -23.21 -2.61 -20.13
CA GLN A 63 -23.04 -1.38 -20.91
C GLN A 63 -21.81 -0.67 -20.33
N VAL A 64 -20.72 -0.59 -21.09
CA VAL A 64 -19.48 0.07 -20.65
C VAL A 64 -19.49 1.50 -21.20
N PRO A 65 -19.29 2.55 -20.38
CA PRO A 65 -18.97 3.87 -20.90
C PRO A 65 -17.62 3.80 -21.66
N LYS A 66 -17.59 4.28 -22.90
CA LYS A 66 -16.37 4.29 -23.72
C LYS A 66 -15.37 5.30 -23.16
N GLY A 67 -14.34 4.85 -22.47
CA GLY A 67 -13.23 5.70 -22.01
C GLY A 67 -12.28 4.98 -21.07
N LEU A 68 -10.97 5.19 -21.25
CA LEU A 68 -9.91 4.63 -20.38
C LEU A 68 -9.84 5.36 -19.03
N PHE A 69 -10.26 6.63 -18.97
CA PHE A 69 -10.16 7.51 -17.80
C PHE A 69 -11.44 8.33 -17.53
N GLY A 70 -12.57 7.99 -18.15
CA GLY A 70 -13.80 8.79 -18.07
C GLY A 70 -15.05 7.93 -18.20
N GLY A 71 -15.62 7.55 -17.06
CA GLY A 71 -16.86 6.79 -16.98
C GLY A 71 -17.20 6.51 -15.52
N ASP A 72 -18.45 6.15 -15.23
CA ASP A 72 -18.89 5.75 -13.90
C ASP A 72 -18.06 4.53 -13.45
N SER A 73 -17.11 4.70 -12.52
CA SER A 73 -16.26 3.61 -12.02
C SER A 73 -17.10 2.45 -11.46
N ALA A 74 -18.28 2.75 -10.89
CA ALA A 74 -19.27 1.77 -10.48
C ALA A 74 -19.77 0.89 -11.64
N ALA A 75 -20.04 1.48 -12.81
CA ALA A 75 -20.42 0.74 -14.03
C ALA A 75 -19.27 -0.10 -14.59
N TYR A 76 -18.03 0.27 -14.27
CA TYR A 76 -16.84 -0.50 -14.65
C TYR A 76 -16.67 -1.78 -13.84
N ILE A 77 -17.18 -1.78 -12.61
CA ILE A 77 -17.11 -2.93 -11.69
C ILE A 77 -18.35 -3.82 -11.86
N GLN A 78 -19.51 -3.24 -12.18
CA GLN A 78 -20.76 -3.98 -12.27
C GLN A 78 -20.72 -5.08 -13.34
N LYS A 79 -21.20 -6.28 -12.97
CA LYS A 79 -21.24 -7.49 -13.84
C LYS A 79 -19.87 -7.96 -14.32
N THR A 80 -18.83 -7.74 -13.52
CA THR A 80 -17.50 -8.35 -13.68
C THR A 80 -17.33 -9.54 -12.74
N GLU A 81 -16.35 -10.39 -13.03
CA GLU A 81 -15.91 -11.47 -12.15
C GLU A 81 -15.58 -10.99 -10.73
N LEU A 82 -14.86 -9.86 -10.61
CA LEU A 82 -14.52 -9.26 -9.32
C LEU A 82 -15.78 -8.92 -8.50
N ALA A 83 -16.81 -8.35 -9.13
CA ALA A 83 -18.06 -8.05 -8.44
C ALA A 83 -18.77 -9.32 -7.95
N ALA A 84 -18.78 -10.39 -8.77
CA ALA A 84 -19.34 -11.67 -8.37
C ALA A 84 -18.58 -12.28 -7.18
N TYR A 85 -17.24 -12.19 -7.19
CA TYR A 85 -16.38 -12.64 -6.10
C TYR A 85 -16.61 -11.87 -4.80
N LEU A 86 -16.70 -10.55 -4.86
CA LEU A 86 -16.90 -9.71 -3.67
C LEU A 86 -18.26 -9.94 -3.00
N GLN A 87 -19.30 -10.25 -3.78
CA GLN A 87 -20.63 -10.57 -3.23
C GLN A 87 -20.68 -12.00 -2.67
N HIS A 88 -20.27 -12.98 -3.47
CA HIS A 88 -20.34 -14.40 -3.11
C HIS A 88 -19.14 -15.16 -3.68
N PRO A 89 -18.06 -15.36 -2.90
CA PRO A 89 -16.84 -16.05 -3.36
C PRO A 89 -17.11 -17.44 -3.95
N SER A 90 -18.08 -18.18 -3.39
CA SER A 90 -18.47 -19.52 -3.86
C SER A 90 -19.17 -19.53 -5.22
N ARG A 91 -19.79 -18.41 -5.63
CA ARG A 91 -20.51 -18.29 -6.92
C ARG A 91 -19.65 -17.72 -8.04
N ALA A 92 -18.47 -17.18 -7.73
CA ALA A 92 -17.56 -16.59 -8.72
C ALA A 92 -17.17 -17.61 -9.81
N GLY A 93 -16.86 -18.86 -9.44
CA GLY A 93 -16.52 -19.91 -10.42
C GLY A 93 -17.67 -20.22 -11.39
N GLY A 94 -18.91 -20.18 -10.93
CA GLY A 94 -20.09 -20.35 -11.79
C GLY A 94 -20.25 -19.19 -12.77
N PHE A 95 -20.05 -17.96 -12.31
CA PHE A 95 -20.09 -16.77 -13.15
C PHE A 95 -19.02 -16.78 -14.25
N ILE A 96 -17.79 -17.18 -13.91
CA ILE A 96 -16.69 -17.32 -14.87
C ILE A 96 -17.07 -18.33 -15.94
N ARG A 97 -17.51 -19.53 -15.54
CA ARG A 97 -17.86 -20.60 -16.49
C ARG A 97 -19.03 -20.23 -17.40
N GLU A 98 -20.01 -19.49 -16.88
CA GLU A 98 -21.16 -19.05 -17.65
C GLU A 98 -20.81 -17.97 -18.69
N ASN A 99 -19.85 -17.08 -18.39
CA ASN A 99 -19.55 -15.91 -19.22
C ASN A 99 -18.23 -16.03 -20.00
N MET A 100 -17.43 -17.07 -19.74
CA MET A 100 -16.19 -17.35 -20.46
C MET A 100 -16.47 -17.53 -21.97
N GLY A 101 -15.75 -16.77 -22.80
CA GLY A 101 -15.88 -16.81 -24.27
C GLY A 101 -17.07 -16.06 -24.86
N LYS A 102 -17.97 -15.49 -24.05
CA LYS A 102 -19.15 -14.75 -24.56
C LYS A 102 -18.85 -13.29 -24.95
N CYS A 103 -17.79 -12.70 -24.38
CA CYS A 103 -17.38 -11.31 -24.62
C CYS A 103 -15.86 -11.19 -24.56
N SER A 104 -15.30 -10.14 -25.17
CA SER A 104 -13.90 -9.75 -24.98
C SER A 104 -13.65 -9.49 -23.49
N GLY A 105 -12.68 -10.19 -22.91
CA GLY A 105 -12.31 -10.01 -21.51
C GLY A 105 -11.76 -8.61 -21.22
N GLN A 106 -11.72 -8.24 -19.95
CA GLN A 106 -11.12 -6.99 -19.48
C GLN A 106 -9.72 -7.24 -18.92
N GLY A 107 -8.89 -6.20 -18.89
CA GLY A 107 -7.62 -6.21 -18.19
C GLY A 107 -7.78 -6.26 -16.67
N VAL A 108 -6.87 -6.96 -16.00
CA VAL A 108 -6.87 -7.11 -14.53
C VAL A 108 -6.51 -5.79 -13.85
N PHE A 109 -5.51 -5.06 -14.37
CA PHE A 109 -5.09 -3.78 -13.80
C PHE A 109 -6.19 -2.73 -13.91
N SER A 110 -6.86 -2.60 -15.05
CA SER A 110 -7.95 -1.66 -15.25
C SER A 110 -9.13 -1.98 -14.33
N THR A 111 -9.47 -3.26 -14.18
CA THR A 111 -10.51 -3.70 -13.24
C THR A 111 -10.18 -3.27 -11.80
N LEU A 112 -8.95 -3.55 -11.35
CA LEU A 112 -8.49 -3.17 -10.01
C LEU A 112 -8.38 -1.66 -9.85
N TRP A 113 -7.85 -0.93 -10.83
CA TRP A 113 -7.68 0.50 -10.81
C TRP A 113 -9.02 1.22 -10.64
N HIS A 114 -10.02 0.86 -11.44
CA HIS A 114 -11.37 1.44 -11.31
C HIS A 114 -12.03 1.04 -9.99
N PHE A 115 -11.82 -0.19 -9.51
CA PHE A 115 -12.29 -0.61 -8.20
C PHE A 115 -11.67 0.22 -7.07
N TRP A 116 -10.36 0.38 -7.07
CA TRP A 116 -9.64 1.10 -6.02
C TRP A 116 -9.98 2.59 -6.03
N THR A 117 -10.02 3.21 -7.20
CA THR A 117 -10.39 4.62 -7.33
C THR A 117 -11.82 4.89 -6.85
N ASP A 118 -12.77 4.00 -7.12
CA ASP A 118 -14.14 4.06 -6.61
C ASP A 118 -14.17 3.97 -5.07
N ARG A 119 -13.49 2.97 -4.48
CA ARG A 119 -13.44 2.78 -3.01
C ARG A 119 -12.73 3.92 -2.28
N ILE A 120 -11.64 4.43 -2.83
CA ILE A 120 -10.92 5.59 -2.28
C ILE A 120 -11.78 6.85 -2.36
N THR A 121 -12.53 7.02 -3.46
CA THR A 121 -13.47 8.13 -3.63
C THR A 121 -14.62 8.06 -2.64
N ASP A 122 -15.26 6.91 -2.49
CA ASP A 122 -16.32 6.68 -1.50
C ASP A 122 -15.83 6.98 -0.07
N SER A 123 -14.66 6.46 0.29
CA SER A 123 -14.06 6.69 1.62
C SER A 123 -13.77 8.18 1.87
N THR A 124 -13.29 8.91 0.86
CA THR A 124 -13.02 10.34 0.97
C THR A 124 -14.32 11.15 1.10
N LEU A 125 -15.36 10.79 0.34
CA LEU A 125 -16.66 11.45 0.42
C LEU A 125 -17.33 11.22 1.78
N ILE A 126 -17.26 10.00 2.32
CA ILE A 126 -17.75 9.69 3.66
C ILE A 126 -17.02 10.54 4.71
N PHE A 127 -15.69 10.65 4.61
CA PHE A 127 -14.89 11.47 5.52
C PHE A 127 -15.24 12.95 5.43
N TYR A 128 -15.37 13.50 4.21
CA TYR A 128 -15.74 14.90 4.00
C TYR A 128 -17.14 15.22 4.55
N LYS A 129 -18.14 14.36 4.27
CA LYS A 129 -19.50 14.51 4.80
C LYS A 129 -19.51 14.51 6.33
N ALA A 130 -18.70 13.65 6.95
CA ALA A 130 -18.55 13.60 8.40
C ALA A 130 -17.87 14.86 8.97
N LEU A 131 -16.82 15.35 8.31
CA LEU A 131 -16.04 16.52 8.76
C LEU A 131 -16.86 17.82 8.68
N PHE A 132 -17.57 18.03 7.58
CA PHE A 132 -18.31 19.27 7.33
C PHE A 132 -19.79 19.22 7.74
N LYS A 133 -20.25 18.10 8.33
CA LYS A 133 -21.65 17.87 8.71
C LYS A 133 -22.64 18.21 7.58
N PHE A 134 -22.29 17.89 6.34
CA PHE A 134 -23.21 17.98 5.21
C PHE A 134 -24.24 16.84 5.33
N GLU A 135 -25.20 17.00 6.22
CA GLU A 135 -26.29 16.07 6.46
C GLU A 135 -27.37 16.32 5.40
N SER A 136 -27.20 15.70 4.23
CA SER A 136 -28.31 15.55 3.29
C SER A 136 -29.08 14.27 3.65
N PRO A 137 -30.39 14.34 3.94
CA PRO A 137 -31.20 13.16 4.21
C PRO A 137 -31.35 12.35 2.92
N SER A 138 -30.50 11.34 2.72
CA SER A 138 -30.71 10.35 1.67
C SER A 138 -31.60 9.22 2.24
N PRO A 139 -32.61 8.72 1.50
CA PRO A 139 -33.45 7.61 1.96
C PRO A 139 -32.69 6.28 2.16
N TYR A 140 -31.42 6.17 1.73
CA TYR A 140 -30.57 5.01 2.01
C TYR A 140 -29.87 5.06 3.38
N THR A 141 -29.99 6.16 4.12
CA THR A 141 -29.28 6.37 5.39
C THR A 141 -29.98 5.72 6.59
N GLN A 142 -31.24 5.32 6.46
CA GLN A 142 -32.07 4.88 7.60
C GLN A 142 -31.75 3.47 8.12
N GLN A 143 -31.22 2.57 7.28
CA GLN A 143 -30.85 1.20 7.71
C GLN A 143 -29.36 1.05 8.08
N ALA A 144 -28.57 2.11 7.90
CA ALA A 144 -27.13 2.12 8.16
C ALA A 144 -26.71 3.27 9.10
N GLY A 145 -27.65 3.73 9.94
CA GLY A 145 -27.50 4.82 10.92
C GLY A 145 -26.72 4.46 12.19
N THR A 146 -26.32 3.20 12.36
CA THR A 146 -25.51 2.72 13.51
C THR A 146 -24.06 2.39 13.15
N ALA A 147 -23.71 2.35 11.87
CA ALA A 147 -22.35 2.09 11.42
C ALA A 147 -21.55 3.40 11.37
N GLY A 148 -20.72 3.63 12.40
CA GLY A 148 -19.84 4.81 12.47
C GLY A 148 -18.93 4.96 11.23
N VAL A 149 -18.48 6.18 10.97
CA VAL A 149 -17.58 6.53 9.84
C VAL A 149 -16.39 5.56 9.73
N ALA A 150 -15.79 5.23 10.86
CA ALA A 150 -14.68 4.29 10.95
C ALA A 150 -15.03 2.89 10.41
N TYR A 151 -16.24 2.38 10.69
CA TYR A 151 -16.67 1.07 10.21
C TYR A 151 -16.81 1.03 8.68
N ARG A 152 -17.35 2.09 8.07
CA ARG A 152 -17.49 2.17 6.60
C ARG A 152 -16.14 2.27 5.90
N ILE A 153 -15.22 3.07 6.45
CA ILE A 153 -13.83 3.14 5.95
C ILE A 153 -13.18 1.76 6.08
N TRP A 154 -13.35 1.09 7.22
CA TRP A 154 -12.86 -0.26 7.45
C TRP A 154 -13.44 -1.26 6.42
N GLN A 155 -14.74 -1.19 6.13
CA GLN A 155 -15.37 -2.01 5.10
C GLN A 155 -14.71 -1.80 3.73
N ASN A 156 -14.51 -0.55 3.30
CA ASN A 156 -13.84 -0.26 2.02
C ASN A 156 -12.40 -0.79 1.98
N ILE A 157 -11.67 -0.67 3.09
CA ILE A 157 -10.31 -1.24 3.21
C ILE A 157 -10.35 -2.78 3.07
N THR A 158 -11.26 -3.46 3.77
CA THR A 158 -11.38 -4.93 3.67
C THR A 158 -11.78 -5.40 2.26
N LEU A 159 -12.60 -4.61 1.56
CA LEU A 159 -12.95 -4.87 0.16
C LEU A 159 -11.74 -4.70 -0.78
N CYS A 160 -10.88 -3.70 -0.56
CA CYS A 160 -9.62 -3.56 -1.28
C CYS A 160 -8.73 -4.79 -1.07
N PHE A 161 -8.56 -5.27 0.17
CA PHE A 161 -7.80 -6.50 0.43
C PHE A 161 -8.39 -7.72 -0.27
N ARG A 162 -9.72 -7.87 -0.26
CA ARG A 162 -10.40 -8.95 -1.00
C ARG A 162 -10.20 -8.86 -2.51
N SER A 163 -10.13 -7.66 -3.08
CA SER A 163 -9.85 -7.47 -4.51
C SER A 163 -8.43 -7.93 -4.89
N VAL A 164 -7.46 -7.75 -4.00
CA VAL A 164 -6.10 -8.28 -4.19
C VAL A 164 -6.11 -9.80 -4.10
N ALA A 165 -6.80 -10.37 -3.10
CA ALA A 165 -6.94 -11.82 -2.97
C ALA A 165 -7.58 -12.45 -4.22
N TRP A 166 -8.60 -11.81 -4.78
CA TRP A 166 -9.19 -12.21 -6.06
C TRP A 166 -8.15 -12.24 -7.19
N ALA A 167 -7.36 -11.18 -7.35
CA ALA A 167 -6.35 -11.10 -8.40
C ALA A 167 -5.31 -12.23 -8.29
N PHE A 168 -4.83 -12.55 -7.08
CA PHE A 168 -3.91 -13.66 -6.88
C PHE A 168 -4.55 -15.04 -7.08
N GLN A 169 -5.83 -15.20 -6.73
CA GLN A 169 -6.53 -16.49 -6.81
C GLN A 169 -6.90 -16.87 -8.25
N TYR A 170 -7.37 -15.91 -9.05
CA TYR A 170 -7.83 -16.17 -10.43
C TYR A 170 -6.80 -15.78 -11.50
N HIS A 171 -5.91 -14.84 -11.21
CA HIS A 171 -4.91 -14.32 -12.13
C HIS A 171 -3.50 -14.35 -11.53
N THR A 172 -3.07 -15.53 -11.06
CA THR A 172 -1.81 -15.70 -10.30
C THR A 172 -0.58 -15.24 -11.08
N VAL A 173 -0.41 -15.69 -12.34
CA VAL A 173 0.76 -15.33 -13.16
C VAL A 173 0.82 -13.83 -13.42
N TYR A 174 -0.32 -13.23 -13.78
CA TYR A 174 -0.44 -11.78 -13.97
C TYR A 174 -0.05 -11.04 -12.68
N SER A 175 -0.62 -11.44 -11.55
CA SER A 175 -0.43 -10.77 -10.26
C SER A 175 1.01 -10.87 -9.78
N ILE A 176 1.69 -12.00 -9.98
CA ILE A 176 3.11 -12.16 -9.63
C ILE A 176 3.97 -11.23 -10.49
N LEU A 177 3.81 -11.26 -11.83
CA LEU A 177 4.59 -10.42 -12.73
C LEU A 177 4.39 -8.93 -12.44
N PHE A 178 3.14 -8.49 -12.29
CA PHE A 178 2.81 -7.10 -11.98
C PHE A 178 3.35 -6.68 -10.60
N CYS A 179 3.21 -7.54 -9.58
CA CYS A 179 3.74 -7.27 -8.25
C CYS A 179 5.27 -7.13 -8.25
N THR A 180 5.99 -8.02 -8.94
CA THR A 180 7.45 -7.92 -9.10
C THR A 180 7.84 -6.63 -9.82
N TYR A 181 7.15 -6.27 -10.90
CA TYR A 181 7.38 -5.02 -11.63
C TYR A 181 7.20 -3.78 -10.75
N VAL A 182 6.07 -3.69 -10.06
CA VAL A 182 5.77 -2.59 -9.13
C VAL A 182 6.79 -2.53 -8.00
N PHE A 183 7.16 -3.68 -7.44
CA PHE A 183 8.14 -3.77 -6.36
C PHE A 183 9.51 -3.22 -6.76
N VAL A 184 10.01 -3.56 -7.96
CA VAL A 184 11.27 -3.01 -8.48
C VAL A 184 11.20 -1.49 -8.64
N ILE A 185 10.10 -0.96 -9.20
CA ILE A 185 9.91 0.49 -9.35
C ILE A 185 9.88 1.18 -7.99
N LEU A 186 9.17 0.61 -7.01
CA LEU A 186 9.12 1.17 -5.66
C LEU A 186 10.48 1.15 -4.96
N CYS A 187 11.29 0.11 -5.17
CA CYS A 187 12.66 0.06 -4.64
C CYS A 187 13.54 1.14 -5.28
N VAL A 188 13.45 1.33 -6.60
CA VAL A 188 14.20 2.36 -7.33
C VAL A 188 13.79 3.76 -6.90
N ALA A 189 12.50 4.05 -6.94
CA ALA A 189 11.96 5.36 -6.59
C ALA A 189 12.16 5.68 -5.11
N GLY A 190 11.91 4.71 -4.23
CA GLY A 190 12.12 4.83 -2.79
C GLY A 190 13.58 5.09 -2.44
N GLY A 191 14.51 4.35 -3.05
CA GLY A 191 15.94 4.55 -2.90
C GLY A 191 16.40 5.94 -3.38
N ALA A 192 15.95 6.37 -4.56
CA ALA A 192 16.29 7.67 -5.13
C ALA A 192 15.77 8.83 -4.27
N ILE A 193 14.51 8.75 -3.79
CA ILE A 193 13.92 9.75 -2.90
C ILE A 193 14.70 9.83 -1.58
N CYS A 194 15.07 8.69 -1.00
CA CYS A 194 15.86 8.65 0.22
C CYS A 194 17.25 9.25 0.02
N ARG A 195 17.90 9.01 -1.13
CA ARG A 195 19.22 9.58 -1.46
C ARG A 195 19.15 11.09 -1.65
N CYS A 196 18.14 11.58 -2.38
CA CYS A 196 17.89 13.02 -2.51
C CYS A 196 17.66 13.68 -1.14
N ALA A 197 16.94 13.01 -0.24
CA ALA A 197 16.76 13.50 1.12
C ALA A 197 18.06 13.50 1.94
N ALA A 198 18.89 12.47 1.81
CA ALA A 198 20.17 12.42 2.50
C ALA A 198 21.10 13.58 2.09
N LEU A 199 21.24 13.84 0.79
CA LEU A 199 22.11 14.89 0.26
C LEU A 199 21.61 16.30 0.61
N GLU A 200 20.30 16.54 0.52
CA GLU A 200 19.72 17.82 0.90
C GLU A 200 19.85 18.10 2.41
N CYS A 201 19.79 17.05 3.24
CA CYS A 201 19.98 17.16 4.69
C CYS A 201 21.46 17.38 5.06
N ALA A 202 22.40 16.71 4.39
CA ALA A 202 23.81 16.73 4.73
C ALA A 202 24.57 17.95 4.18
N ASN A 203 24.41 18.23 2.88
CA ASN A 203 25.21 19.25 2.17
C ASN A 203 24.40 20.48 1.74
N ASN A 204 23.08 20.49 1.99
CA ASN A 204 22.17 21.50 1.42
C ASN A 204 22.22 21.53 -0.13
N GLU A 205 22.72 20.46 -0.73
CA GLU A 205 22.79 20.26 -2.17
C GLU A 205 21.46 19.72 -2.67
N LYS A 206 21.03 20.20 -3.84
CA LYS A 206 19.85 19.68 -4.54
C LYS A 206 20.35 18.75 -5.64
N PRO A 207 20.59 17.46 -5.35
CA PRO A 207 21.08 16.52 -6.36
C PRO A 207 20.10 16.43 -7.52
N GLY A 208 20.66 16.24 -8.71
CA GLY A 208 19.87 16.00 -9.91
C GLY A 208 19.14 14.65 -9.83
N VAL A 209 18.02 14.54 -10.55
CA VAL A 209 17.29 13.25 -10.66
C VAL A 209 18.21 12.13 -11.17
N PHE A 210 19.08 12.44 -12.13
CA PHE A 210 20.02 11.48 -12.71
C PHE A 210 21.08 10.99 -11.72
N GLU A 211 21.66 11.90 -10.93
CA GLU A 211 22.65 11.56 -9.90
C GLU A 211 22.06 10.61 -8.84
N SER A 212 20.80 10.85 -8.45
CA SER A 212 20.09 9.97 -7.52
C SER A 212 19.79 8.58 -8.11
N LEU A 213 19.56 8.50 -9.43
CA LEU A 213 19.30 7.23 -10.13
C LEU A 213 20.57 6.43 -10.39
N GLU A 214 21.70 7.09 -10.64
CA GLU A 214 23.02 6.46 -10.77
C GLU A 214 23.39 5.72 -9.47
N PHE A 215 23.25 6.39 -8.32
CA PHE A 215 23.45 5.78 -7.01
C PHE A 215 22.55 4.55 -6.79
N VAL A 216 21.28 4.64 -7.22
CA VAL A 216 20.35 3.50 -7.13
C VAL A 216 20.83 2.37 -8.02
N GLY A 217 21.29 2.64 -9.24
CA GLY A 217 21.85 1.66 -10.17
C GLY A 217 22.93 0.78 -9.51
N ASP A 218 23.87 1.41 -8.82
CA ASP A 218 24.98 0.72 -8.13
C ASP A 218 24.53 -0.10 -6.90
N LYS A 219 23.41 0.28 -6.29
CA LYS A 219 22.89 -0.34 -5.05
C LYS A 219 21.56 -1.07 -5.23
N LEU A 220 21.09 -1.26 -6.47
CA LEU A 220 19.81 -1.89 -6.81
C LEU A 220 19.61 -3.23 -6.11
N PHE A 221 20.64 -4.08 -6.13
CA PHE A 221 20.58 -5.38 -5.47
C PHE A 221 20.46 -5.27 -3.95
N SER A 222 21.10 -4.28 -3.33
CA SER A 222 20.96 -4.01 -1.89
C SER A 222 19.57 -3.49 -1.54
N LEU A 223 19.01 -2.61 -2.38
CA LEU A 223 17.66 -2.06 -2.21
C LEU A 223 16.56 -3.12 -2.37
N ILE A 224 16.74 -4.08 -3.28
CA ILE A 224 15.81 -5.19 -3.49
C ILE A 224 15.94 -6.24 -2.40
N SER A 225 17.17 -6.60 -2.02
CA SER A 225 17.41 -7.66 -1.03
C SER A 225 16.98 -7.26 0.38
N ALA A 226 17.00 -5.97 0.74
CA ALA A 226 16.64 -5.51 2.07
C ALA A 226 15.19 -5.85 2.49
N PRO A 227 14.15 -5.59 1.67
CA PRO A 227 12.79 -6.07 1.95
C PRO A 227 12.58 -7.55 1.60
N LEU A 228 13.32 -8.11 0.63
CA LEU A 228 13.13 -9.49 0.18
C LEU A 228 13.65 -10.54 1.18
N ILE A 229 14.80 -10.30 1.83
CA ILE A 229 15.39 -11.24 2.78
C ILE A 229 14.49 -11.47 4.01
N PRO A 230 13.95 -10.43 4.69
CA PRO A 230 13.00 -10.62 5.78
C PRO A 230 11.74 -11.35 5.32
N ALA A 231 11.23 -11.04 4.12
CA ALA A 231 10.08 -11.73 3.55
C ALA A 231 10.36 -13.21 3.29
N MET A 232 11.52 -13.56 2.74
CA MET A 232 11.95 -14.95 2.54
C MET A 232 12.14 -15.68 3.87
N LEU A 233 12.72 -15.02 4.88
CA LEU A 233 12.89 -15.60 6.21
C LEU A 233 11.54 -15.90 6.88
N MET A 234 10.59 -14.96 6.79
CA MET A 234 9.20 -15.17 7.24
C MET A 234 8.53 -16.32 6.49
N GLY A 235 8.69 -16.36 5.16
CA GLY A 235 8.19 -17.45 4.33
C GLY A 235 8.76 -18.81 4.72
N GLY A 236 10.06 -18.89 5.02
CA GLY A 236 10.72 -20.10 5.50
C GLY A 236 10.16 -20.59 6.84
N PHE A 237 10.02 -19.70 7.83
CA PHE A 237 9.42 -20.07 9.12
C PHE A 237 7.94 -20.46 8.97
N ALA A 238 7.16 -19.71 8.18
CA ALA A 238 5.77 -20.03 7.90
C ALA A 238 5.62 -21.40 7.22
N LEU A 239 6.50 -21.72 6.26
CA LEU A 239 6.52 -23.02 5.58
C LEU A 239 6.80 -24.15 6.58
N ILE A 240 7.78 -23.99 7.48
CA ILE A 240 8.07 -24.98 8.52
C ILE A 240 6.84 -25.22 9.41
N LEU A 241 6.16 -24.14 9.84
CA LEU A 241 4.94 -24.24 10.64
C LEU A 241 3.80 -24.95 9.90
N ILE A 242 3.62 -24.66 8.60
CA ILE A 242 2.61 -25.30 7.76
C ILE A 242 2.94 -26.79 7.57
N LEU A 243 4.18 -27.14 7.24
CA LEU A 243 4.62 -28.52 7.06
C LEU A 243 4.46 -29.32 8.35
N PHE A 244 4.77 -28.72 9.50
CA PHE A 244 4.55 -29.34 10.79
C PHE A 244 3.06 -29.56 11.07
N GLY A 245 2.22 -28.54 10.88
CA GLY A 245 0.77 -28.67 11.03
C GLY A 245 0.17 -29.74 10.11
N LEU A 246 0.68 -29.84 8.89
CA LEU A 246 0.29 -30.89 7.94
C LEU A 246 0.73 -32.28 8.41
N ALA A 247 1.98 -32.43 8.87
CA ALA A 247 2.53 -33.69 9.36
C ALA A 247 1.76 -34.23 10.58
N VAL A 248 1.35 -33.35 11.49
CA VAL A 248 0.50 -33.71 12.64
C VAL A 248 -0.87 -34.23 12.19
N ASN A 249 -1.48 -33.60 11.18
CA ASN A 249 -2.79 -34.01 10.66
C ASN A 249 -2.77 -35.37 9.95
N PHE A 250 -1.63 -35.77 9.36
CA PHE A 250 -1.50 -37.06 8.67
C PHE A 250 -1.25 -38.27 9.60
N LEU A 251 -0.81 -38.08 10.85
CA LEU A 251 -0.53 -39.17 11.79
C LEU A 251 -1.51 -39.15 12.99
N PRO A 252 -2.68 -39.81 12.90
CA PRO A 252 -3.74 -39.70 13.91
C PRO A 252 -3.40 -40.28 15.30
N TRP A 253 -2.39 -41.16 15.43
CA TRP A 253 -2.04 -41.79 16.71
C TRP A 253 -0.78 -41.21 17.38
N ILE A 254 0.16 -40.66 16.60
CA ILE A 254 1.43 -40.09 17.08
C ILE A 254 1.37 -38.55 17.10
N GLY A 255 0.45 -37.97 16.32
CA GLY A 255 0.32 -36.53 16.14
C GLY A 255 0.02 -35.79 17.43
N GLU A 256 -0.82 -36.32 18.31
CA GLU A 256 -1.18 -35.63 19.57
C GLU A 256 -0.01 -35.56 20.56
N LEU A 257 0.77 -36.64 20.68
CA LEU A 257 1.95 -36.67 21.55
C LEU A 257 3.07 -35.79 20.98
N ALA A 258 3.28 -35.84 19.66
CA ALA A 258 4.23 -34.98 18.97
C ALA A 258 3.83 -33.51 19.06
N LEU A 259 2.54 -33.19 18.96
CA LEU A 259 2.02 -31.83 19.14
C LEU A 259 2.30 -31.34 20.55
N GLY A 260 1.99 -32.13 21.59
CA GLY A 260 2.26 -31.75 22.98
C GLY A 260 3.75 -31.50 23.26
N LEU A 261 4.64 -32.30 22.68
CA LEU A 261 6.09 -32.16 22.86
C LEU A 261 6.68 -31.00 22.05
N LEU A 262 6.22 -30.78 20.83
CA LEU A 262 6.73 -29.72 19.94
C LEU A 262 6.01 -28.37 20.08
N LEU A 263 4.87 -28.31 20.77
CA LEU A 263 4.12 -27.08 21.03
C LEU A 263 4.99 -25.91 21.55
N PRO A 264 5.87 -26.08 22.56
CA PRO A 264 6.71 -24.98 23.03
C PRO A 264 7.64 -24.45 21.92
N PHE A 265 8.22 -25.32 21.10
CA PHE A 265 9.04 -24.90 19.95
C PHE A 265 8.21 -24.16 18.90
N LEU A 266 6.98 -24.63 18.66
CA LEU A 266 6.03 -23.99 17.75
C LEU A 266 5.60 -22.60 18.22
N LEU A 267 5.37 -22.43 19.52
CA LEU A 267 5.06 -21.14 20.13
C LEU A 267 6.26 -20.18 20.02
N VAL A 268 7.48 -20.64 20.29
CA VAL A 268 8.68 -19.83 20.10
C VAL A 268 8.83 -19.40 18.64
N ALA A 269 8.65 -20.32 17.68
CA ALA A 269 8.69 -20.00 16.26
C ALA A 269 7.58 -19.01 15.85
N GLY A 270 6.37 -19.17 16.40
CA GLY A 270 5.25 -18.25 16.19
C GLY A 270 5.52 -16.84 16.75
N VAL A 271 6.09 -16.75 17.95
CA VAL A 271 6.52 -15.48 18.55
C VAL A 271 7.62 -14.82 17.71
N LEU A 272 8.63 -15.59 17.27
CA LEU A 272 9.67 -15.08 16.38
C LEU A 272 9.10 -14.58 15.06
N LEU A 273 8.15 -15.30 14.46
CA LEU A 273 7.48 -14.87 13.24
C LEU A 273 6.67 -13.58 13.47
N ALA A 274 5.95 -13.47 14.58
CA ALA A 274 5.20 -12.26 14.95
C ALA A 274 6.13 -11.06 15.17
N LEU A 275 7.26 -11.25 15.85
CA LEU A 275 8.27 -10.21 16.05
C LEU A 275 8.91 -9.79 14.72
N LEU A 276 9.28 -10.74 13.86
CA LEU A 276 9.82 -10.45 12.53
C LEU A 276 8.81 -9.70 11.65
N LEU A 277 7.53 -10.08 11.72
CA LEU A 277 6.46 -9.44 10.98
C LEU A 277 6.24 -8.01 11.48
N ALA A 278 6.14 -7.81 12.80
CA ALA A 278 6.04 -6.47 13.39
C ALA A 278 7.27 -5.60 13.04
N ALA A 279 8.48 -6.16 13.16
CA ALA A 279 9.73 -5.47 12.85
C ALA A 279 9.87 -5.16 11.37
N SER A 280 9.36 -6.00 10.48
CA SER A 280 9.42 -5.76 9.04
C SER A 280 8.35 -4.79 8.56
N LEU A 281 7.11 -4.89 9.03
CA LEU A 281 6.07 -3.91 8.67
C LEU A 281 6.47 -2.49 9.05
N SER A 282 7.07 -2.35 10.22
CA SER A 282 7.50 -1.05 10.72
C SER A 282 8.89 -0.66 10.17
N GLY A 283 9.83 -1.60 10.05
CA GLY A 283 11.20 -1.38 9.59
C GLY A 283 11.36 -1.20 8.08
N THR A 284 10.43 -1.68 7.25
CA THR A 284 10.52 -1.54 5.76
C THR A 284 10.65 -0.06 5.35
N GLY A 285 10.00 0.86 6.06
CA GLY A 285 10.14 2.30 5.81
C GLY A 285 11.51 2.88 6.16
N LEU A 286 12.27 2.23 7.05
CA LEU A 286 13.59 2.64 7.51
C LEU A 286 14.75 1.93 6.79
N MET A 287 14.49 0.79 6.15
CA MET A 287 15.50 0.06 5.37
C MET A 287 16.00 0.88 4.18
N PHE A 288 15.10 1.55 3.44
CA PHE A 288 15.49 2.40 2.31
C PHE A 288 16.36 3.61 2.74
N PRO A 289 15.99 4.37 3.79
CA PRO A 289 16.87 5.37 4.37
C PRO A 289 18.21 4.82 4.86
N ALA A 290 18.26 3.68 5.56
CA ALA A 290 19.51 3.12 6.07
C ALA A 290 20.52 2.85 4.93
N ILE A 291 20.05 2.31 3.81
CA ILE A 291 20.90 2.07 2.63
C ILE A 291 21.30 3.39 1.96
N ALA A 292 20.37 4.35 1.85
CA ALA A 292 20.62 5.61 1.14
C ALA A 292 21.49 6.61 1.90
N TYR A 293 21.41 6.63 3.24
CA TYR A 293 22.21 7.50 4.10
C TYR A 293 23.59 6.91 4.38
N GLU A 294 23.68 5.60 4.61
CA GLU A 294 24.91 4.97 5.12
C GLU A 294 25.64 4.15 4.05
N GLY A 295 25.05 3.93 2.88
CA GLY A 295 25.66 3.15 1.80
C GLY A 295 25.89 1.68 2.14
N THR A 296 25.20 1.16 3.16
CA THR A 296 25.38 -0.18 3.73
C THR A 296 24.83 -1.28 2.82
N THR A 297 25.13 -2.54 3.16
CA THR A 297 24.55 -3.71 2.48
C THR A 297 23.14 -3.99 3.00
N GLY A 298 22.31 -4.66 2.19
CA GLY A 298 20.92 -4.96 2.57
C GLY A 298 20.78 -5.68 3.91
N LEU A 299 21.71 -6.59 4.24
CA LEU A 299 21.71 -7.31 5.53
C LEU A 299 22.02 -6.42 6.74
N ASP A 300 23.00 -5.52 6.62
CA ASP A 300 23.33 -4.58 7.70
C ASP A 300 22.18 -3.58 7.92
N ALA A 301 21.56 -3.10 6.84
CA ALA A 301 20.39 -2.23 6.90
C ALA A 301 19.20 -2.90 7.62
N ILE A 302 18.98 -4.20 7.41
CA ILE A 302 17.95 -4.97 8.14
C ILE A 302 18.26 -4.98 9.64
N GLY A 303 19.48 -5.35 10.04
CA GLY A 303 19.88 -5.39 11.46
C GLY A 303 19.67 -4.05 12.16
N ARG A 304 20.07 -2.95 11.51
CA ARG A 304 19.87 -1.59 12.04
C ARG A 304 18.41 -1.21 12.13
N SER A 305 17.64 -1.40 11.06
CA SER A 305 16.22 -1.05 11.04
C SER A 305 15.43 -1.78 12.12
N ILE A 306 15.63 -3.10 12.27
CA ILE A 306 15.00 -3.93 13.31
C ILE A 306 15.43 -3.45 14.71
N SER A 307 16.73 -3.19 14.92
CA SER A 307 17.23 -2.67 16.18
C SER A 307 16.57 -1.34 16.57
N TYR A 308 16.39 -0.41 15.62
CA TYR A 308 15.69 0.85 15.87
C TYR A 308 14.22 0.63 16.28
N VAL A 309 13.50 -0.25 15.59
CA VAL A 309 12.10 -0.58 15.91
C VAL A 309 11.99 -1.13 17.34
N LEU A 310 12.83 -2.11 17.67
CA LEU A 310 12.75 -2.84 18.94
C LEU A 310 13.22 -1.99 20.12
N ASN A 311 14.20 -1.10 19.92
CA ASN A 311 14.69 -0.23 20.99
C ASN A 311 13.76 0.95 21.28
N LYS A 312 12.97 1.43 20.30
CA LYS A 312 12.08 2.59 20.47
C LYS A 312 10.68 2.40 19.83
N PRO A 313 9.91 1.37 20.24
CA PRO A 313 8.66 1.00 19.57
C PRO A 313 7.55 2.06 19.71
N VAL A 314 7.46 2.74 20.85
CA VAL A 314 6.44 3.78 21.07
C VAL A 314 6.66 4.98 20.14
N TRP A 315 7.92 5.41 19.98
CA TRP A 315 8.26 6.50 19.07
C TRP A 315 8.02 6.11 17.61
N MET A 316 8.32 4.87 17.25
CA MET A 316 8.02 4.32 15.93
C MET A 316 6.52 4.41 15.60
N LEU A 317 5.66 3.98 16.53
CA LEU A 317 4.22 4.07 16.39
C LEU A 317 3.75 5.53 16.29
N PHE A 318 4.34 6.43 17.08
CA PHE A 318 4.07 7.85 16.99
C PHE A 318 4.43 8.42 15.61
N TYR A 319 5.61 8.10 15.06
CA TYR A 319 6.00 8.55 13.72
C TYR A 319 5.10 7.99 12.62
N LEU A 320 4.68 6.72 12.72
CA LEU A 320 3.70 6.14 11.79
C LEU A 320 2.34 6.83 11.88
N ALA A 321 1.87 7.15 13.09
CA ALA A 321 0.63 7.90 13.29
C ALA A 321 0.72 9.32 12.69
N VAL A 322 1.83 10.03 12.91
CA VAL A 322 2.04 11.36 12.35
C VAL A 322 2.15 11.30 10.82
N GLN A 323 2.88 10.33 10.27
CA GLN A 323 3.00 10.12 8.83
C GLN A 323 1.64 9.86 8.18
N THR A 324 0.80 9.01 8.79
CA THR A 324 -0.54 8.70 8.25
C THR A 324 -1.49 9.88 8.36
N LEU A 325 -1.47 10.64 9.45
CA LEU A 325 -2.27 11.85 9.61
C LEU A 325 -1.88 12.93 8.60
N LEU A 326 -0.58 13.24 8.49
CA LEU A 326 -0.07 14.23 7.54
C LEU A 326 -0.32 13.77 6.09
N GLY A 327 -0.01 12.52 5.76
CA GLY A 327 -0.25 11.97 4.42
C GLY A 327 -1.72 12.06 4.01
N THR A 328 -2.64 11.73 4.94
CA THR A 328 -4.08 11.86 4.71
C THR A 328 -4.48 13.32 4.51
N PHE A 329 -3.99 14.23 5.36
CA PHE A 329 -4.25 15.66 5.24
C PHE A 329 -3.81 16.22 3.88
N PHE A 330 -2.57 15.95 3.46
CA PHE A 330 -2.06 16.43 2.16
C PHE A 330 -2.79 15.81 0.98
N TYR A 331 -3.14 14.52 1.05
CA TYR A 331 -3.95 13.89 0.03
C TYR A 331 -5.30 14.60 -0.14
N LEU A 332 -5.98 14.94 0.96
CA LEU A 332 -7.25 15.67 0.94
C LEU A 332 -7.10 17.08 0.37
N VAL A 333 -6.06 17.82 0.77
CA VAL A 333 -5.76 19.16 0.26
C VAL A 333 -5.50 19.11 -1.25
N MET A 334 -4.62 18.23 -1.71
CA MET A 334 -4.30 18.09 -3.14
C MET A 334 -5.53 17.70 -3.96
N ARG A 335 -6.35 16.77 -3.46
CA ARG A 335 -7.60 16.39 -4.10
C ARG A 335 -8.59 17.56 -4.15
N GLY A 336 -8.68 18.35 -3.09
CA GLY A 336 -9.49 19.56 -3.05
C GLY A 336 -9.04 20.60 -4.08
N ILE A 337 -7.74 20.85 -4.19
CA ILE A 337 -7.15 21.74 -5.20
C ILE A 337 -7.48 21.24 -6.60
N LEU A 338 -7.26 19.96 -6.90
CA LEU A 338 -7.60 19.37 -8.19
C LEU A 338 -9.09 19.48 -8.51
N PHE A 339 -9.96 19.28 -7.52
CA PHE A 339 -11.40 19.47 -7.68
C PHE A 339 -11.74 20.92 -8.04
N VAL A 340 -11.16 21.90 -7.34
CA VAL A 340 -11.37 23.33 -7.64
C VAL A 340 -10.87 23.68 -9.05
N VAL A 341 -9.68 23.19 -9.44
CA VAL A 341 -9.13 23.41 -10.79
C VAL A 341 -10.06 22.85 -11.86
N LEU A 342 -10.52 21.59 -11.69
CA LEU A 342 -11.44 20.96 -12.62
C LEU A 342 -12.79 21.67 -12.66
N TRP A 343 -13.32 22.08 -11.50
CA TRP A 343 -14.58 22.82 -11.38
C TRP A 343 -14.51 24.15 -12.14
N VAL A 344 -13.47 24.95 -11.89
CA VAL A 344 -13.25 26.24 -12.56
C VAL A 344 -13.10 26.03 -14.07
N THR A 345 -12.31 25.04 -14.49
CA THR A 345 -12.10 24.74 -15.91
C THR A 345 -13.42 24.34 -16.59
N TYR A 346 -14.19 23.45 -15.97
CA TYR A 346 -15.47 23.00 -16.51
C TYR A 346 -16.49 24.13 -16.61
N HIS A 347 -16.54 25.02 -15.62
CA HIS A 347 -17.48 26.16 -15.64
C HIS A 347 -17.02 27.32 -16.54
N SER A 348 -15.75 27.32 -16.96
CA SER A 348 -15.18 28.33 -17.85
C SER A 348 -15.36 28.03 -19.35
N ILE A 349 -15.74 26.80 -19.69
CA ILE A 349 -16.00 26.32 -21.06
C ILE A 349 -17.51 26.35 -21.31
#